data_AF-A0A147BHW2-F1
#
_entry.id   AF-A0A147BHW2-F1
#
_cell.length_a   1.000
_cell.length_b   1.000
_cell.length_c   1.000
_cell.angle_alpha   90.00
_cell.angle_beta   90.00
_cell.angle_gamma   90.00
#
_symmetry.space_group_name_H-M   'P 1'
#
loop_
_entity.id
_entity.type
_entity.pdbx_description
1 polymer ?
#
loop_
_entity_poly.entity_id
_entity_poly.type
_entity_poly.pdbx_seq_one_letter_code
_entity_poly.pdbx_strand_id
1 'polypeptide(L)'
;RNEFRDVLLQAHLGTRSAVYPLRNAKIHKRFVKEGKMSIVLAEQKVNLYFSNCPSNKLSTFVKFLSAKGTNPDQTVGARGRLLSDKPKGIQEISPLMLRCLNTGQSLLSQKRALAETSSTTPAKKRKEVTDVAMLGRMLNPIQLTTEQKAVVSAVMAGRNVFFTGSAGTGKSYLLRHLLSSLPPQDTFATATTGVAAAQIGGTTLHAFAGVGTGTATVEQMVERAQRPPWVAQWRRCSVLVVDEVSMLDGRFFQKLERVARLVRRSDRPFGGIKLVLCGDFLQ
;
A
#
# COMPACT_ATOMS: atom_id res chain seq x y z
N ARG A 1 9.77 -2.90 16.43
CA ARG A 1 9.74 -1.94 17.55
C ARG A 1 9.35 -2.72 18.80
N ASN A 2 10.01 -2.51 19.94
CA ASN A 2 9.60 -3.14 21.20
C ASN A 2 8.54 -2.28 21.93
N GLU A 3 8.02 -2.77 23.06
CA GLU A 3 7.05 -2.05 23.91
C GLU A 3 7.53 -0.66 24.42
N PHE A 4 8.85 -0.41 24.33
CA PHE A 4 9.51 0.83 24.73
C PHE A 4 9.84 1.76 23.56
N ARG A 5 9.26 1.50 22.36
CA ARG A 5 9.49 2.25 21.11
C ARG A 5 10.90 2.15 20.53
N ASP A 6 11.78 1.31 21.07
CA ASP A 6 13.09 1.06 20.50
C ASP A 6 12.93 0.35 19.14
N VAL A 7 13.75 0.78 18.18
CA VAL A 7 13.90 0.08 16.90
C VAL A 7 14.94 -1.02 17.09
N LEU A 8 14.55 -2.25 16.80
CA LEU A 8 15.42 -3.42 16.81
C LEU A 8 15.70 -3.82 15.36
N LEU A 9 16.95 -4.15 15.07
CA LEU A 9 17.39 -4.73 13.82
C LEU A 9 17.54 -6.23 14.01
N GLN A 10 16.68 -7.01 13.35
CA GLN A 10 16.78 -8.46 13.36
C GLN A 10 17.50 -8.93 12.10
N ALA A 11 18.59 -9.66 12.27
CA ALA A 11 19.34 -10.31 11.20
C ALA A 11 19.03 -11.81 11.22
N HIS A 12 18.65 -12.37 10.08
CA HIS A 12 18.42 -13.80 9.91
C HIS A 12 19.54 -14.39 9.06
N LEU A 13 20.19 -15.43 9.57
CA LEU A 13 21.19 -16.23 8.88
C LEU A 13 20.75 -17.70 8.93
N GLY A 14 20.01 -18.14 7.92
CA GLY A 14 19.40 -19.47 7.90
C GLY A 14 18.44 -19.66 9.09
N THR A 15 18.74 -20.62 9.97
CA THR A 15 17.95 -20.92 11.17
C THR A 15 18.29 -20.04 12.38
N ARG A 16 19.34 -19.21 12.30
CA ARG A 16 19.76 -18.34 13.40
C ARG A 16 19.24 -16.93 13.19
N SER A 17 18.62 -16.36 14.22
CA SER A 17 18.26 -14.94 14.24
C SER A 17 18.99 -14.21 15.36
N ALA A 18 19.61 -13.09 15.05
CA ALA A 18 20.19 -12.18 16.02
C ALA A 18 19.43 -10.85 16.02
N VAL A 19 19.19 -10.30 17.21
CA VAL A 19 18.42 -9.06 17.38
C VAL A 19 19.33 -7.99 18.00
N TYR A 20 19.44 -6.86 17.33
CA TYR A 20 20.33 -5.76 17.71
C TYR A 20 19.52 -4.48 17.94
N PRO A 21 19.46 -3.95 19.18
CA PRO A 21 18.87 -2.64 19.42
C PRO A 21 19.66 -1.53 18.73
N LEU A 22 18.99 -0.67 17.96
CA LEU A 22 19.62 0.43 17.21
C LEU A 22 19.84 1.70 18.04
N ARG A 23 20.23 1.56 19.32
CA ARG A 23 20.54 2.71 20.18
C ARG A 23 21.92 3.27 19.82
N ASN A 24 21.99 4.58 19.58
CA ASN A 24 23.23 5.29 19.23
C ASN A 24 24.02 4.68 18.05
N ALA A 25 23.31 4.08 17.09
CA ALA A 25 23.92 3.44 15.94
C ALA A 25 24.52 4.48 14.98
N LYS A 26 25.80 4.32 14.60
CA LYS A 26 26.45 5.11 13.56
C LYS A 26 26.31 4.41 12.20
N ILE A 27 25.68 5.07 11.24
CA ILE A 27 25.39 4.51 9.91
C ILE A 27 26.33 5.13 8.86
N HIS A 28 27.18 4.30 8.25
CA HIS A 28 28.10 4.71 7.19
C HIS A 28 27.47 4.50 5.81
N LYS A 29 27.18 5.61 5.11
CA LYS A 29 26.37 5.63 3.87
C LYS A 29 27.17 5.85 2.59
N ARG A 30 28.52 5.91 2.67
CA ARG A 30 29.41 6.34 1.58
C ARG A 30 29.27 5.51 0.31
N PHE A 31 29.05 4.20 0.45
CA PHE A 31 29.03 3.25 -0.65
C PHE A 31 27.63 2.68 -0.96
N VAL A 32 26.57 3.34 -0.50
CA VAL A 32 25.19 2.85 -0.69
C VAL A 32 24.81 2.73 -2.17
N LYS A 33 25.35 3.61 -3.02
CA LYS A 33 25.18 3.55 -4.48
C LYS A 33 25.81 2.30 -5.10
N GLU A 34 26.86 1.77 -4.50
CA GLU A 34 27.54 0.52 -4.89
C GLU A 34 26.96 -0.73 -4.20
N GLY A 35 25.88 -0.57 -3.44
CA GLY A 35 25.25 -1.69 -2.72
C GLY A 35 26.00 -2.11 -1.44
N LYS A 36 26.82 -1.23 -0.87
CA LYS A 36 27.59 -1.47 0.36
C LYS A 36 27.22 -0.48 1.46
N MET A 37 27.17 -0.95 2.71
CA MET A 37 26.87 -0.10 3.87
C MET A 37 27.42 -0.75 5.15
N SER A 38 27.70 0.07 6.17
CA SER A 38 28.06 -0.42 7.49
C SER A 38 27.25 0.26 8.58
N ILE A 39 26.85 -0.49 9.60
CA ILE A 39 26.23 0.02 10.83
C ILE A 39 27.15 -0.35 12.00
N VAL A 40 27.56 0.66 12.76
CA VAL A 40 28.37 0.49 13.97
C VAL A 40 27.46 0.66 15.19
N LEU A 41 27.36 -0.39 15.99
CA LEU A 41 26.58 -0.45 17.22
C LEU A 41 27.54 -0.37 18.41
N ALA A 42 27.90 0.85 18.81
CA ALA A 42 28.94 1.10 19.80
C ALA A 42 28.63 0.45 21.17
N GLU A 43 27.36 0.48 21.62
CA GLU A 43 26.92 -0.10 22.90
C GLU A 43 27.09 -1.62 22.95
N GLN A 44 26.95 -2.31 21.81
CA GLN A 44 27.04 -3.77 21.71
C GLN A 44 28.42 -4.23 21.24
N LYS A 45 29.33 -3.30 20.89
CA LYS A 45 30.61 -3.57 20.24
C LYS A 45 30.48 -4.43 18.96
N VAL A 46 29.40 -4.21 18.19
CA VAL A 46 29.10 -4.96 16.96
C VAL A 46 29.15 -4.05 15.74
N ASN A 47 29.81 -4.53 14.68
CA ASN A 47 29.82 -3.89 13.36
C ASN A 47 29.09 -4.78 12.36
N LEU A 48 28.01 -4.27 11.78
CA LEU A 48 27.24 -4.95 10.74
C LEU A 48 27.64 -4.43 9.37
N TYR A 49 28.02 -5.34 8.48
CA TYR A 49 28.44 -5.04 7.12
C TYR A 49 27.41 -5.58 6.13
N PHE A 50 26.98 -4.72 5.22
CA PHE A 50 26.09 -5.03 4.12
C PHE A 50 26.91 -4.93 2.83
N SER A 51 26.94 -6.02 2.06
CA SER A 51 27.60 -6.09 0.75
C SER A 51 26.65 -6.74 -0.26
N ASN A 52 26.90 -6.50 -1.55
CA ASN A 52 26.11 -7.06 -2.65
C ASN A 52 24.58 -6.80 -2.56
N CYS A 53 24.19 -5.69 -1.94
CA CYS A 53 22.78 -5.33 -1.76
C CYS A 53 22.28 -4.48 -2.95
N PRO A 54 21.05 -4.67 -3.46
CA PRO A 54 20.48 -3.79 -4.47
C PRO A 54 20.45 -2.33 -3.98
N SER A 55 21.09 -1.42 -4.72
CA SER A 55 21.34 -0.03 -4.29
C SER A 55 20.07 0.78 -4.04
N ASN A 56 18.99 0.48 -4.78
CA ASN A 56 17.64 1.00 -4.62
C ASN A 56 16.96 0.56 -3.30
N LYS A 57 17.08 -0.72 -2.93
CA LYS A 57 16.58 -1.25 -1.64
C LYS A 57 17.39 -0.71 -0.48
N LEU A 58 18.72 -0.65 -0.63
CA LEU A 58 19.63 -0.13 0.40
C LEU A 58 19.40 1.37 0.65
N SER A 59 19.16 2.17 -0.38
CA SER A 59 18.83 3.59 -0.23
C SER A 59 17.52 3.82 0.54
N THR A 60 16.49 3.02 0.23
CA THR A 60 15.21 3.05 0.95
C THR A 60 15.38 2.63 2.41
N PHE A 61 16.16 1.59 2.66
CA PHE A 61 16.49 1.11 4.00
C PHE A 61 17.24 2.17 4.83
N VAL A 62 18.21 2.86 4.23
CA VAL A 62 18.95 3.96 4.87
C VAL A 62 18.03 5.13 5.23
N LYS A 63 17.11 5.50 4.33
CA LYS A 63 16.11 6.54 4.59
C LYS A 63 15.17 6.13 5.73
N PHE A 64 14.77 4.86 5.77
CA PHE A 64 13.99 4.29 6.87
C PHE A 64 14.72 4.39 8.21
N LEU A 65 15.99 3.96 8.26
CA LEU A 65 16.82 4.04 9.46
C LEU A 65 17.03 5.49 9.91
N SER A 66 17.19 6.43 8.99
CA SER A 66 17.38 7.85 9.33
C SER A 66 16.10 8.50 9.85
N ALA A 67 14.93 8.10 9.32
CA ALA A 67 13.65 8.66 9.70
C ALA A 67 13.08 8.05 11.00
N LYS A 68 13.42 6.80 11.32
CA LYS A 68 12.86 6.07 12.47
C LYS A 68 13.89 5.64 13.52
N GLY A 69 15.18 5.63 13.21
CA GLY A 69 16.22 4.97 13.99
C GLY A 69 17.03 5.86 14.93
N THR A 70 16.84 7.18 14.94
CA THR A 70 17.70 8.08 15.75
C THR A 70 16.95 9.29 16.30
N ASN A 71 15.92 9.08 17.13
CA ASN A 71 15.44 10.14 18.03
C ASN A 71 15.87 9.80 19.45
N PRO A 72 16.91 10.47 20.00
CA PRO A 72 17.36 10.24 21.37
C PRO A 72 16.30 10.63 22.43
N ASP A 73 15.36 11.52 22.08
CA ASP A 73 14.36 12.09 23.00
C ASP A 73 13.15 11.20 23.36
N GLN A 74 13.07 9.95 22.87
CA GLN A 74 11.93 9.05 23.18
C GLN A 74 12.36 7.76 23.89
N THR A 75 13.46 7.79 24.64
CA THR A 75 13.87 6.64 25.44
C THR A 75 13.20 6.68 26.81
N VAL A 76 12.37 5.67 27.12
CA VAL A 76 11.78 5.50 28.46
C VAL A 76 12.92 5.19 29.44
N GLY A 77 13.02 5.97 30.52
CA GLY A 77 14.04 5.82 31.57
C GLY A 77 13.95 4.47 32.30
N ALA A 78 15.08 4.00 32.85
CA ALA A 78 15.22 2.67 33.45
C ALA A 78 14.13 2.33 34.49
N ARG A 79 13.73 3.32 35.31
CA ARG A 79 12.68 3.16 36.34
C ARG A 79 11.29 2.88 35.74
N GLY A 80 10.98 3.45 34.57
CA GLY A 80 9.72 3.19 33.86
C GLY A 80 9.66 1.85 33.12
N ARG A 81 10.81 1.19 32.92
CA ARG A 81 10.88 -0.17 32.34
C ARG A 81 10.67 -1.27 33.37
N LEU A 82 11.03 -1.01 34.63
CA LEU A 82 10.84 -1.95 35.74
C LEU A 82 9.37 -1.97 36.23
N LEU A 83 8.65 -0.87 36.04
CA LEU A 83 7.26 -0.68 36.50
C LEU A 83 6.20 -0.97 35.42
N SER A 84 6.58 -1.53 34.26
CA SER A 84 5.65 -1.72 33.14
C SER A 84 5.11 -3.15 33.05
N ASP A 85 3.79 -3.30 33.22
CA ASP A 85 3.05 -4.56 33.00
C ASP A 85 2.71 -4.82 31.52
N LYS A 86 3.47 -4.25 30.58
CA LYS A 86 3.16 -4.37 29.15
C LYS A 86 3.59 -5.75 28.62
N PRO A 87 2.74 -6.44 27.85
CA PRO A 87 3.10 -7.73 27.26
C PRO A 87 4.30 -7.57 26.31
N LYS A 88 5.30 -8.44 26.48
CA LYS A 88 6.53 -8.45 25.66
C LYS A 88 6.17 -8.76 24.21
N GLY A 89 6.25 -7.76 23.33
CA GLY A 89 5.80 -7.88 21.95
C GLY A 89 6.71 -7.14 20.97
N ILE A 90 7.21 -7.84 19.95
CA ILE A 90 7.95 -7.24 18.84
C ILE A 90 6.95 -6.92 17.73
N GLN A 91 6.66 -5.64 17.54
CA GLN A 91 5.83 -5.19 16.43
C GLN A 91 6.70 -4.96 15.19
N GLU A 92 6.40 -5.67 14.10
CA GLU A 92 7.04 -5.45 12.80
C GLU A 92 6.70 -4.03 12.30
N ILE A 93 7.71 -3.27 11.92
CA ILE A 93 7.51 -1.86 11.56
C ILE A 93 7.22 -1.81 10.06
N SER A 94 5.99 -1.44 9.70
CA SER A 94 5.62 -1.23 8.29
C SER A 94 6.57 -0.24 7.58
N PRO A 95 6.85 -0.46 6.29
CA PRO A 95 7.65 0.46 5.46
C PRO A 95 7.15 1.91 5.59
N LEU A 96 8.05 2.89 5.46
CA LEU A 96 7.73 4.31 5.58
C LEU A 96 6.52 4.68 4.70
N MET A 97 5.36 4.95 5.32
CA MET A 97 4.24 5.60 4.65
C MET A 97 4.59 7.07 4.39
N LEU A 98 4.04 7.63 3.31
CA LEU A 98 4.25 9.03 2.88
C LEU A 98 4.09 10.07 4.01
N ARG A 99 3.31 9.79 5.06
CA ARG A 99 3.15 10.69 6.22
C ARG A 99 4.47 10.98 6.96
N CYS A 100 5.44 10.06 7.00
CA CYS A 100 6.74 10.32 7.64
C CYS A 100 7.68 11.21 6.81
N LEU A 101 7.43 11.37 5.50
CA LEU A 101 8.25 12.24 4.64
C LEU A 101 7.92 13.73 4.85
N ASN A 102 6.68 14.04 5.21
CA ASN A 102 6.21 15.42 5.32
C ASN A 102 6.77 16.14 6.57
N THR A 103 7.03 15.41 7.66
CA THR A 103 7.70 15.98 8.85
C THR A 103 9.17 16.33 8.56
N GLY A 104 9.83 15.62 7.66
CA GLY A 104 11.22 15.91 7.25
C GLY A 104 11.36 17.05 6.25
N GLN A 105 10.30 17.38 5.49
CA GLN A 105 10.33 18.49 4.52
C GLN A 105 10.29 19.86 5.18
N SER A 106 9.63 20.00 6.35
CA SER A 106 9.57 21.26 7.10
C SER A 106 10.94 21.74 7.60
N LEU A 107 11.89 20.83 7.83
CA LEU A 107 13.26 21.16 8.23
C LEU A 107 14.19 21.45 7.03
N LEU A 108 13.78 21.08 5.81
CA LEU A 108 14.56 21.26 4.59
C LEU A 108 14.18 22.54 3.82
N SER A 109 12.99 23.10 4.07
CA SER A 109 12.53 24.35 3.46
C SER A 109 13.29 25.59 3.97
N GLN A 110 13.92 25.56 5.15
CA GLN A 110 14.75 26.66 5.63
C GLN A 110 16.17 26.71 5.04
N LYS A 111 16.63 25.64 4.38
CA LYS A 111 17.98 25.59 3.76
C LYS A 111 18.00 25.78 2.25
N ARG A 112 16.85 25.98 1.60
CA ARG A 112 16.74 26.12 0.13
C ARG A 112 16.65 27.55 -0.39
N ALA A 113 16.75 28.56 0.49
CA ALA A 113 16.73 29.96 0.08
C ALA A 113 18.09 30.51 -0.42
N LEU A 114 19.16 29.69 -0.45
CA LEU A 114 20.45 30.07 -1.03
C LEU A 114 20.93 28.95 -1.97
N ALA A 115 20.52 29.01 -3.24
CA ALA A 115 21.27 28.54 -4.41
C ALA A 115 20.34 28.52 -5.63
N GLU A 116 20.20 29.67 -6.29
CA GLU A 116 19.93 29.68 -7.72
C GLU A 116 21.24 29.43 -8.47
N THR A 117 21.24 28.54 -9.47
CA THR A 117 21.69 28.83 -10.85
C THR A 117 21.67 27.57 -11.73
N SER A 118 21.02 27.72 -12.88
CA SER A 118 21.23 27.08 -14.20
C SER A 118 21.62 25.58 -14.30
N SER A 119 20.74 24.80 -14.95
CA SER A 119 21.01 24.28 -16.31
C SER A 119 19.92 23.31 -16.81
N THR A 120 19.87 23.22 -18.13
CA THR A 120 18.81 22.82 -19.05
C THR A 120 18.82 21.31 -19.41
N THR A 121 17.62 20.71 -19.46
CA THR A 121 17.13 19.58 -20.34
C THR A 121 17.80 18.17 -20.29
N PRO A 122 17.18 17.09 -20.85
CA PRO A 122 15.76 16.80 -21.16
C PRO A 122 15.26 15.41 -20.63
N ALA A 123 13.95 15.20 -20.73
CA ALA A 123 13.22 13.99 -20.34
C ALA A 123 13.67 12.72 -21.11
N LYS A 124 13.86 11.60 -20.38
CA LYS A 124 14.00 10.25 -20.93
C LYS A 124 12.90 9.32 -20.41
N LYS A 125 12.14 8.76 -21.37
CA LYS A 125 11.16 7.66 -21.22
C LYS A 125 11.68 6.57 -20.27
N ARG A 126 10.92 6.27 -19.21
CA ARG A 126 11.15 5.10 -18.35
C ARG A 126 10.36 3.93 -18.91
N LYS A 127 11.06 2.94 -19.49
CA LYS A 127 10.51 1.61 -19.76
C LYS A 127 10.21 0.95 -18.42
N GLU A 128 8.95 0.65 -18.13
CA GLU A 128 8.58 -0.30 -17.08
C GLU A 128 8.98 -1.70 -17.55
N VAL A 129 10.06 -2.22 -16.99
CA VAL A 129 10.44 -3.62 -17.17
C VAL A 129 9.80 -4.40 -16.04
N THR A 130 8.97 -5.34 -16.47
CA THR A 130 8.29 -6.43 -15.77
C THR A 130 9.12 -7.08 -14.65
N ASP A 131 8.80 -6.75 -13.40
CA ASP A 131 9.30 -7.45 -12.20
C ASP A 131 8.17 -8.15 -11.41
N VAL A 132 7.03 -8.38 -12.05
CA VAL A 132 5.89 -9.12 -11.45
C VAL A 132 6.15 -10.64 -11.44
N ALA A 133 7.00 -11.13 -12.36
CA ALA A 133 7.29 -12.55 -12.50
C ALA A 133 8.26 -13.12 -11.45
N MET A 134 9.11 -12.28 -10.83
CA MET A 134 10.10 -12.78 -9.85
C MET A 134 9.53 -12.96 -8.44
N LEU A 135 8.44 -12.27 -8.09
CA LEU A 135 7.81 -12.42 -6.77
C LEU A 135 7.08 -13.77 -6.58
N GLY A 136 6.76 -14.47 -7.69
CA GLY A 136 6.00 -15.71 -7.66
C GLY A 136 6.78 -16.97 -7.27
N ARG A 137 8.11 -16.90 -7.10
CA ARG A 137 8.97 -18.09 -6.92
C ARG A 137 9.48 -18.35 -5.50
N MET A 138 9.18 -17.50 -4.52
CA MET A 138 9.76 -17.61 -3.16
C MET A 138 8.75 -17.74 -2.02
N LEU A 139 7.48 -17.97 -2.31
CA LEU A 139 6.47 -18.30 -1.31
C LEU A 139 5.81 -19.60 -1.75
N ASN A 140 5.79 -20.62 -0.88
CA ASN A 140 4.85 -21.71 -1.06
C ASN A 140 3.47 -21.06 -1.30
N PRO A 141 2.78 -21.36 -2.42
CA PRO A 141 1.48 -20.76 -2.66
C PRO A 141 0.58 -21.20 -1.51
N ILE A 142 0.25 -20.25 -0.63
CA ILE A 142 -0.73 -20.46 0.43
C ILE A 142 -1.97 -21.00 -0.27
N GLN A 143 -2.32 -22.26 0.03
CA GLN A 143 -3.45 -22.88 -0.64
C GLN A 143 -4.72 -22.16 -0.21
N LEU A 144 -5.55 -21.78 -1.19
CA LEU A 144 -6.86 -21.22 -0.91
C LEU A 144 -7.75 -22.23 -0.19
N THR A 145 -8.52 -21.74 0.79
CA THR A 145 -9.54 -22.55 1.46
C THR A 145 -10.66 -22.93 0.49
N THR A 146 -11.47 -23.93 0.85
CA THR A 146 -12.63 -24.36 0.04
C THR A 146 -13.61 -23.20 -0.21
N GLU A 147 -13.85 -22.37 0.80
CA GLU A 147 -14.70 -21.17 0.68
C GLU A 147 -14.09 -20.12 -0.27
N GLN A 148 -12.79 -19.85 -0.13
CA GLN A 148 -12.07 -18.93 -1.02
C GLN A 148 -12.10 -19.42 -2.48
N LYS A 149 -11.92 -20.73 -2.70
CA LYS A 149 -12.05 -21.36 -4.03
C LYS A 149 -13.45 -21.21 -4.61
N ALA A 150 -14.50 -21.34 -3.78
CA ALA A 150 -15.88 -21.14 -4.22
C ALA A 150 -16.13 -19.69 -4.68
N VAL A 151 -15.58 -18.71 -3.97
CA VAL A 151 -15.62 -17.29 -4.39
C VAL A 151 -14.90 -17.10 -5.73
N VAL A 152 -13.69 -17.65 -5.88
CA VAL A 152 -12.95 -17.57 -7.15
C VAL A 152 -13.75 -18.18 -8.31
N SER A 153 -14.30 -19.37 -8.12
CA SER A 153 -15.15 -20.03 -9.12
C SER A 153 -16.36 -19.18 -9.50
N ALA A 154 -17.02 -18.56 -8.53
CA ALA A 154 -18.17 -17.69 -8.77
C ALA A 154 -17.82 -16.45 -9.60
N VAL A 155 -16.69 -15.81 -9.31
CA VAL A 155 -16.19 -14.65 -10.06
C VAL A 155 -15.78 -15.05 -11.48
N MET A 156 -15.10 -16.19 -11.63
CA MET A 156 -14.69 -16.72 -12.95
C MET A 156 -15.87 -17.11 -13.83
N ALA A 157 -16.97 -17.60 -13.23
CA ALA A 157 -18.23 -17.82 -13.93
C ALA A 157 -18.93 -16.51 -14.36
N GLY A 158 -18.37 -15.34 -14.02
CA GLY A 158 -18.87 -14.04 -14.43
C GLY A 158 -20.05 -13.53 -13.60
N ARG A 159 -20.27 -14.08 -12.41
CA ARG A 159 -21.33 -13.63 -11.50
C ARG A 159 -20.93 -12.37 -10.75
N ASN A 160 -21.93 -11.58 -10.35
CA ASN A 160 -21.74 -10.53 -9.35
C ASN A 160 -21.59 -11.19 -7.97
N VAL A 161 -20.52 -10.87 -7.26
CA VAL A 161 -20.19 -11.53 -5.99
C VAL A 161 -19.94 -10.48 -4.92
N PHE A 162 -20.62 -10.62 -3.79
CA PHE A 162 -20.24 -9.99 -2.53
C PHE A 162 -19.74 -11.08 -1.59
N PHE A 163 -18.55 -10.89 -1.02
CA PHE A 163 -18.04 -11.76 0.02
C PHE A 163 -17.57 -10.94 1.22
N THR A 164 -17.73 -11.53 2.39
CA THR A 164 -17.45 -10.90 3.68
C THR A 164 -16.74 -11.89 4.60
N GLY A 165 -16.41 -11.43 5.81
CA GLY A 165 -15.74 -12.21 6.84
C GLY A 165 -15.04 -11.29 7.81
N SER A 166 -14.75 -11.76 9.02
CA SER A 166 -14.13 -10.95 10.07
C SER A 166 -12.73 -10.43 9.70
N ALA A 167 -12.20 -9.52 10.51
CA ALA A 167 -10.81 -9.08 10.37
C ALA A 167 -9.84 -10.29 10.40
N GLY A 168 -8.83 -10.28 9.51
CA GLY A 168 -7.81 -11.33 9.46
C GLY A 168 -8.16 -12.61 8.69
N THR A 169 -9.37 -12.75 8.13
CA THR A 169 -9.78 -13.95 7.35
C THR A 169 -9.19 -14.05 5.93
N GLY A 170 -8.30 -13.13 5.56
CA GLY A 170 -7.64 -13.15 4.25
C GLY A 170 -8.44 -12.56 3.09
N LYS A 171 -9.47 -11.73 3.35
CA LYS A 171 -10.26 -11.05 2.30
C LYS A 171 -9.40 -10.31 1.27
N SER A 172 -8.48 -9.45 1.73
CA SER A 172 -7.57 -8.70 0.84
C SER A 172 -6.57 -9.63 0.12
N TYR A 173 -6.20 -10.76 0.72
CA TYR A 173 -5.36 -11.77 0.05
C TYR A 173 -6.12 -12.42 -1.12
N LEU A 174 -7.37 -12.84 -0.88
CA LEU A 174 -8.26 -13.36 -1.90
C LEU A 174 -8.49 -12.37 -3.04
N LEU A 175 -8.70 -11.09 -2.73
CA LEU A 175 -8.82 -10.03 -3.73
C LEU A 175 -7.58 -9.92 -4.62
N ARG A 176 -6.37 -9.92 -4.06
CA ARG A 176 -5.14 -9.88 -4.86
C ARG A 176 -4.98 -11.11 -5.73
N HIS A 177 -5.36 -12.28 -5.23
CA HIS A 177 -5.38 -13.51 -6.01
C HIS A 177 -6.34 -13.39 -7.20
N LEU A 178 -7.58 -12.95 -6.96
CA LEU A 178 -8.58 -12.69 -8.00
C LEU A 178 -8.08 -11.69 -9.05
N LEU A 179 -7.53 -10.56 -8.62
CA LEU A 179 -6.97 -9.54 -9.52
C LEU A 179 -5.83 -10.09 -10.39
N SER A 180 -5.07 -11.07 -9.89
CA SER A 180 -4.00 -11.72 -10.64
C SER A 180 -4.52 -12.72 -11.68
N SER A 181 -5.74 -13.23 -11.48
CA SER A 181 -6.38 -14.20 -12.38
C SER A 181 -7.36 -13.56 -13.38
N LEU A 182 -7.83 -12.34 -13.11
CA LEU A 182 -8.72 -11.58 -13.97
C LEU A 182 -7.95 -10.81 -15.06
N PRO A 183 -8.59 -10.52 -16.22
CA PRO A 183 -7.95 -9.77 -17.29
C PRO A 183 -7.60 -8.34 -16.85
N PRO A 184 -6.32 -7.94 -16.83
CA PRO A 184 -5.89 -6.67 -16.22
C PRO A 184 -6.30 -5.43 -17.01
N GLN A 185 -6.62 -5.56 -18.30
CA GLN A 185 -6.98 -4.43 -19.16
C GLN A 185 -8.36 -3.84 -18.83
N ASP A 186 -9.30 -4.72 -18.44
CA ASP A 186 -10.71 -4.37 -18.27
C ASP A 186 -11.19 -4.53 -16.83
N THR A 187 -10.29 -4.94 -15.92
CA THR A 187 -10.56 -5.09 -14.49
C THR A 187 -10.04 -3.88 -13.73
N PHE A 188 -10.91 -3.23 -12.96
CA PHE A 188 -10.57 -2.06 -12.15
C PHE A 188 -10.65 -2.39 -10.66
N ALA A 189 -9.52 -2.29 -9.98
CA ALA A 189 -9.43 -2.41 -8.53
C ALA A 189 -9.75 -1.06 -7.86
N THR A 190 -10.78 -1.03 -7.02
CA THR A 190 -11.17 0.15 -6.28
C THR A 190 -11.43 -0.12 -4.81
N ALA A 191 -11.38 0.93 -3.98
CA ALA A 191 -11.80 0.88 -2.59
C ALA A 191 -12.46 2.19 -2.16
N THR A 192 -13.12 2.18 -1.00
CA THR A 192 -13.76 3.37 -0.41
C THR A 192 -12.74 4.41 0.07
N THR A 193 -11.60 3.97 0.61
CA THR A 193 -10.52 4.84 1.10
C THR A 193 -9.24 4.73 0.27
N GLY A 194 -8.45 5.80 0.24
CA GLY A 194 -7.17 5.82 -0.48
C GLY A 194 -6.14 4.84 0.07
N VAL A 195 -6.18 4.56 1.38
CA VAL A 195 -5.27 3.60 2.03
C VAL A 195 -5.61 2.17 1.60
N ALA A 196 -6.89 1.80 1.62
CA ALA A 196 -7.34 0.48 1.15
C ALA A 196 -7.07 0.29 -0.35
N ALA A 197 -7.34 1.33 -1.15
CA ALA A 197 -7.06 1.30 -2.59
C ALA A 197 -5.58 1.03 -2.89
N ALA A 198 -4.68 1.70 -2.18
CA ALA A 198 -3.24 1.47 -2.33
C ALA A 198 -2.82 0.03 -1.97
N GLN A 199 -3.49 -0.60 -1.00
CA GLN A 199 -3.17 -1.95 -0.54
C GLN A 199 -3.54 -3.07 -1.52
N ILE A 200 -4.48 -2.79 -2.44
CA ILE A 200 -4.85 -3.66 -3.55
C ILE A 200 -4.28 -3.19 -4.90
N GLY A 201 -3.45 -2.14 -4.92
CA GLY A 201 -2.85 -1.59 -6.14
C GLY A 201 -3.85 -0.86 -7.05
N GLY A 202 -4.94 -0.35 -6.47
CA GLY A 202 -6.04 0.30 -7.17
C GLY A 202 -6.17 1.80 -6.89
N THR A 203 -7.35 2.34 -7.16
CA THR A 203 -7.72 3.74 -6.91
C THR A 203 -8.97 3.84 -6.03
N THR A 204 -9.35 5.03 -5.58
CA THR A 204 -10.62 5.17 -4.86
C THR A 204 -11.79 5.06 -5.82
N LEU A 205 -12.93 4.54 -5.34
CA LEU A 205 -14.15 4.43 -6.15
C LEU A 205 -14.59 5.81 -6.69
N HIS A 206 -14.41 6.86 -5.89
CA HIS A 206 -14.66 8.25 -6.30
C HIS A 206 -13.78 8.70 -7.48
N ALA A 207 -12.48 8.40 -7.42
CA ALA A 207 -11.53 8.75 -8.47
C ALA A 207 -11.78 7.94 -9.75
N PHE A 208 -12.10 6.65 -9.61
CA PHE A 208 -12.54 5.81 -10.72
C PHE A 208 -13.80 6.38 -11.40
N ALA A 209 -14.82 6.73 -10.60
CA ALA A 209 -16.10 7.17 -11.13
C ALA A 209 -16.05 8.57 -11.78
N GLY A 210 -15.12 9.44 -11.36
CA GLY A 210 -15.00 10.79 -11.87
C GLY A 210 -16.07 11.75 -11.34
N VAL A 211 -16.67 11.43 -10.20
CA VAL A 211 -17.87 12.12 -9.68
C VAL A 211 -17.57 13.17 -8.59
N GLY A 212 -16.31 13.29 -8.16
CA GLY A 212 -15.91 14.16 -7.05
C GLY A 212 -16.30 13.54 -5.70
N THR A 213 -16.89 14.35 -4.81
CA THR A 213 -17.28 13.96 -3.44
C THR A 213 -18.54 13.10 -3.34
N GLY A 214 -19.26 12.85 -4.44
CA GLY A 214 -20.49 12.05 -4.44
C GLY A 214 -21.74 12.72 -3.83
N THR A 215 -21.60 13.95 -3.34
CA THR A 215 -22.69 14.73 -2.73
C THR A 215 -23.62 15.38 -3.76
N ALA A 216 -23.14 15.59 -4.97
CA ALA A 216 -23.87 16.19 -6.09
C ALA A 216 -25.12 15.37 -6.51
N THR A 217 -25.99 15.98 -7.33
CA THR A 217 -27.11 15.26 -7.94
C THR A 217 -26.62 14.26 -8.99
N VAL A 218 -27.47 13.30 -9.37
CA VAL A 218 -27.11 12.28 -10.37
C VAL A 218 -26.74 12.94 -11.70
N GLU A 219 -27.47 13.95 -12.12
CA GLU A 219 -27.28 14.67 -13.38
C GLU A 219 -25.90 15.32 -13.43
N GLN A 220 -25.51 16.00 -12.36
CA GLN A 220 -24.20 16.62 -12.22
C GLN A 220 -23.06 15.58 -12.18
N MET A 221 -23.29 14.44 -11.53
CA MET A 221 -22.33 13.34 -11.50
C MET A 221 -22.16 12.72 -12.89
N VAL A 222 -23.25 12.56 -13.65
CA VAL A 222 -23.24 12.08 -15.03
C VAL A 222 -22.47 13.03 -15.92
N GLU A 223 -22.72 14.34 -15.85
CA GLU A 223 -22.01 15.35 -16.64
C GLU A 223 -20.49 15.26 -16.43
N ARG A 224 -20.05 15.09 -15.18
CA ARG A 224 -18.62 14.90 -14.85
C ARG A 224 -18.08 13.57 -15.38
N ALA A 225 -18.82 12.48 -15.17
CA ALA A 225 -18.44 11.15 -15.63
C ALA A 225 -18.47 11.02 -17.18
N GLN A 226 -19.19 11.92 -17.86
CA GLN A 226 -19.26 12.02 -19.32
C GLN A 226 -18.04 12.72 -19.96
N ARG A 227 -17.12 13.26 -19.15
CA ARG A 227 -15.86 13.81 -19.68
C ARG A 227 -14.97 12.70 -20.27
N PRO A 228 -14.19 12.98 -21.32
CA PRO A 228 -13.49 11.97 -22.11
C PRO A 228 -12.70 10.89 -21.34
N PRO A 229 -11.86 11.21 -20.33
CA PRO A 229 -11.08 10.18 -19.67
C PRO A 229 -11.94 9.21 -18.85
N TRP A 230 -13.03 9.69 -18.24
CA TRP A 230 -13.92 8.84 -17.44
C TRP A 230 -14.90 8.05 -18.29
N VAL A 231 -15.41 8.59 -19.40
CA VAL A 231 -16.24 7.81 -20.33
C VAL A 231 -15.48 6.61 -20.88
N ALA A 232 -14.25 6.82 -21.32
CA ALA A 232 -13.40 5.75 -21.82
C ALA A 232 -13.18 4.68 -20.74
N GLN A 233 -12.90 5.11 -19.51
CA GLN A 233 -12.72 4.21 -18.38
C GLN A 233 -14.00 3.42 -18.03
N TRP A 234 -15.14 4.09 -17.93
CA TRP A 234 -16.44 3.47 -17.67
C TRP A 234 -16.81 2.46 -18.75
N ARG A 235 -16.54 2.75 -20.04
CA ARG A 235 -16.81 1.85 -21.16
C ARG A 235 -15.85 0.66 -21.21
N ARG A 236 -14.57 0.85 -20.89
CA ARG A 236 -13.56 -0.22 -20.83
C ARG A 236 -13.77 -1.16 -19.65
N CYS A 237 -14.31 -0.67 -18.54
CA CYS A 237 -14.53 -1.48 -17.35
C CYS A 237 -15.54 -2.62 -17.62
N SER A 238 -15.06 -3.86 -17.50
CA SER A 238 -15.89 -5.07 -17.55
C SER A 238 -16.10 -5.68 -16.17
N VAL A 239 -15.08 -5.56 -15.29
CA VAL A 239 -15.12 -6.01 -13.89
C VAL A 239 -14.70 -4.86 -12.99
N LEU A 240 -15.56 -4.51 -12.04
CA LEU A 240 -15.28 -3.53 -11.01
C LEU A 240 -15.18 -4.23 -9.65
N VAL A 241 -13.98 -4.17 -9.08
CA VAL A 241 -13.69 -4.68 -7.73
C VAL A 241 -13.78 -3.51 -6.75
N VAL A 242 -14.53 -3.67 -5.67
CA VAL A 242 -14.67 -2.66 -4.60
C VAL A 242 -14.35 -3.30 -3.25
N ASP A 243 -13.21 -2.92 -2.67
CA ASP A 243 -12.83 -3.29 -1.30
C ASP A 243 -13.36 -2.25 -0.29
N GLU A 244 -13.49 -2.67 0.97
CA GLU A 244 -14.04 -1.87 2.08
C GLU A 244 -15.43 -1.30 1.79
N VAL A 245 -16.31 -2.12 1.18
CA VAL A 245 -17.69 -1.71 0.82
C VAL A 245 -18.54 -1.33 2.03
N SER A 246 -18.16 -1.76 3.23
CA SER A 246 -18.85 -1.39 4.48
C SER A 246 -18.79 0.11 4.78
N MET A 247 -17.77 0.81 4.29
CA MET A 247 -17.66 2.27 4.41
C MET A 247 -18.40 3.02 3.29
N LEU A 248 -19.05 2.32 2.38
CA LEU A 248 -19.74 2.92 1.24
C LEU A 248 -21.18 3.28 1.59
N ASP A 249 -21.54 4.55 1.46
CA ASP A 249 -22.92 4.98 1.64
C ASP A 249 -23.85 4.38 0.56
N GLY A 250 -24.99 3.83 0.99
CA GLY A 250 -25.97 3.20 0.11
C GLY A 250 -26.59 4.17 -0.90
N ARG A 251 -26.82 5.43 -0.52
CA ARG A 251 -27.35 6.43 -1.47
C ARG A 251 -26.31 6.75 -2.54
N PHE A 252 -25.05 6.92 -2.14
CA PHE A 252 -23.96 7.10 -3.10
C PHE A 252 -23.82 5.90 -4.05
N PHE A 253 -23.94 4.67 -3.56
CA PHE A 253 -23.91 3.47 -4.41
C PHE A 253 -25.06 3.45 -5.43
N GLN A 254 -26.27 3.83 -5.04
CA GLN A 254 -27.41 3.97 -5.97
C GLN A 254 -27.18 5.05 -7.03
N LYS A 255 -26.61 6.19 -6.65
CA LYS A 255 -26.24 7.25 -7.61
C LYS A 255 -25.20 6.73 -8.61
N LEU A 256 -24.19 5.99 -8.14
CA LEU A 256 -23.17 5.39 -9.02
C LEU A 256 -23.77 4.38 -9.99
N GLU A 257 -24.70 3.56 -9.55
CA GLU A 257 -25.43 2.61 -10.38
C GLU A 257 -26.14 3.32 -11.55
N ARG A 258 -26.84 4.42 -11.23
CA ARG A 258 -27.52 5.25 -12.24
C ARG A 258 -26.54 5.93 -13.19
N VAL A 259 -25.43 6.46 -12.68
CA VAL A 259 -24.34 7.04 -13.49
C VAL A 259 -23.79 6.00 -14.46
N ALA A 260 -23.51 4.78 -13.99
CA ALA A 260 -22.96 3.71 -14.81
C ALA A 260 -23.89 3.34 -15.98
N ARG A 261 -25.20 3.21 -15.73
CA ARG A 261 -26.19 2.95 -16.79
C ARG A 261 -26.20 4.05 -17.86
N LEU A 262 -26.20 5.31 -17.43
CA LEU A 262 -26.28 6.47 -18.33
C LEU A 262 -24.99 6.66 -19.15
N VAL A 263 -23.82 6.52 -18.53
CA VAL A 263 -22.53 6.66 -19.22
C VAL A 263 -22.28 5.52 -20.21
N ARG A 264 -22.68 4.29 -19.87
CA ARG A 264 -22.54 3.11 -20.72
C ARG A 264 -23.70 2.90 -21.70
N ARG A 265 -24.78 3.69 -21.59
CA ARG A 265 -26.01 3.56 -22.39
C ARG A 265 -26.58 2.14 -22.36
N SER A 266 -26.70 1.60 -21.15
CA SER A 266 -27.16 0.23 -20.91
C SER A 266 -28.11 0.19 -19.72
N ASP A 267 -29.29 -0.41 -19.89
CA ASP A 267 -30.29 -0.56 -18.83
C ASP A 267 -29.98 -1.71 -17.87
N ARG A 268 -28.95 -2.52 -18.17
CA ARG A 268 -28.49 -3.57 -17.27
C ARG A 268 -27.96 -2.96 -15.96
N PRO A 269 -28.08 -3.67 -14.82
CA PRO A 269 -27.53 -3.20 -13.55
C PRO A 269 -26.07 -2.76 -13.68
N PHE A 270 -25.74 -1.59 -13.15
CA PHE A 270 -24.40 -0.98 -13.21
C PHE A 270 -23.85 -0.85 -14.65
N GLY A 271 -24.72 -0.72 -15.65
CA GLY A 271 -24.35 -0.68 -17.07
C GLY A 271 -23.81 -2.01 -17.62
N GLY A 272 -24.10 -3.12 -16.95
CA GLY A 272 -23.62 -4.47 -17.29
C GLY A 272 -22.21 -4.79 -16.80
N ILE A 273 -21.63 -3.96 -15.92
CA ILE A 273 -20.35 -4.23 -15.27
C ILE A 273 -20.53 -5.36 -14.24
N LYS A 274 -19.58 -6.30 -14.22
CA LYS A 274 -19.52 -7.34 -13.20
C LYS A 274 -18.96 -6.76 -11.90
N LEU A 275 -19.68 -6.93 -10.81
CA LEU A 275 -19.30 -6.40 -9.51
C LEU A 275 -18.68 -7.48 -8.63
N VAL A 276 -17.50 -7.18 -8.07
CA VAL A 276 -16.86 -7.97 -7.01
C VAL A 276 -16.70 -7.07 -5.80
N LEU A 277 -17.54 -7.28 -4.79
CA LEU A 277 -17.60 -6.47 -3.59
C LEU A 277 -17.02 -7.23 -2.40
N CYS A 278 -16.24 -6.54 -1.58
CA CYS A 278 -15.62 -7.08 -0.39
C CYS A 278 -15.70 -6.06 0.75
N GLY A 279 -15.99 -6.53 1.96
CA GLY A 279 -15.98 -5.72 3.16
C GLY A 279 -16.56 -6.45 4.36
N ASP A 280 -16.52 -5.81 5.52
CA ASP A 280 -17.10 -6.30 6.77
C ASP A 280 -17.96 -5.17 7.36
N PHE A 281 -19.28 -5.36 7.44
CA PHE A 281 -20.20 -4.36 7.97
C PHE A 281 -20.20 -4.28 9.50
N LEU A 282 -19.51 -5.20 10.18
CA LEU A 282 -19.35 -5.22 11.64
C LEU A 282 -18.02 -4.60 12.10
N GLN A 283 -17.21 -4.10 11.16
CA GLN A 283 -15.94 -3.41 11.41
C GLN A 283 -16.15 -1.94 11.77
#